data_AF-N8W5U0-F1
#
_entry.id   AF-N8W5U0-F1
#
_cell.length_a   1.000
_cell.length_b   1.000
_cell.length_c   1.000
_cell.angle_alpha   90.00
_cell.angle_beta   90.00
_cell.angle_gamma   90.00
#
_symmetry.space_group_name_H-M   'P 1'
#
loop_
_entity.id
_entity.type
_entity.pdbx_description
1 polymer ?
#
loop_
_entity_poly.entity_id
_entity_poly.type
_entity_poly.pdbx_seq_one_letter_code
_entity_poly.pdbx_strand_id
1 'polypeptide(L)'
;MLTDLAKTITALTISATFLTGCATSTLIKKDNRSYTRTTKVTLVEDSVVAFGRPAQASANLPKDSIVIAGQKNSYILTQGGSQFVTLIGRLDPKNIQITRDLNFYSEKNDGHFSGTLPLSYVKLKEDLSKKDLEFFIENGARECSSSSDERMQAQRFCFDIKLAGVVYPAANNLTSLKALSKPYQVTIYTQKEESYTSKSGMNPLEKLVLLPFAVAIDVVSLPFQAAEKIFN
;
A
#
# COMPACT_ATOMS: atom_id res chain seq x y z
N MET A 1 -5.60 24.05 97.28
CA MET A 1 -5.94 25.20 96.43
C MET A 1 -5.00 25.14 95.22
N LEU A 2 -5.19 24.28 94.21
CA LEU A 2 -6.37 24.08 93.36
C LEU A 2 -6.93 25.41 92.85
N THR A 3 -6.90 25.51 91.52
CA THR A 3 -7.58 26.47 90.62
C THR A 3 -7.11 27.92 90.62
N ASP A 4 -6.39 28.32 89.55
CA ASP A 4 -6.66 29.52 88.71
C ASP A 4 -5.42 30.09 88.05
N LEU A 5 -4.81 29.35 87.11
CA LEU A 5 -3.82 29.93 86.21
C LEU A 5 -3.77 29.21 84.86
N ALA A 6 -4.93 28.83 84.34
CA ALA A 6 -5.08 28.15 83.04
C ALA A 6 -6.15 28.77 82.12
N LYS A 7 -6.63 29.98 82.43
CA LYS A 7 -7.66 30.66 81.61
C LYS A 7 -7.48 32.17 81.70
N THR A 8 -6.68 32.78 80.81
CA THR A 8 -6.88 34.14 80.24
C THR A 8 -5.65 34.68 79.52
N ILE A 9 -5.05 33.94 78.59
CA ILE A 9 -4.25 34.57 77.50
C ILE A 9 -4.50 33.78 76.21
N THR A 10 -5.75 33.80 75.76
CA THR A 10 -6.15 33.38 74.40
C THR A 10 -6.97 34.52 73.81
N ALA A 11 -6.33 35.68 73.71
CA ALA A 11 -6.87 36.83 73.00
C ALA A 11 -5.89 37.18 71.88
N LEU A 12 -6.43 37.37 70.68
CA LEU A 12 -5.78 37.98 69.52
C LEU A 12 -4.77 37.13 68.72
N THR A 13 -5.23 36.00 68.17
CA THR A 13 -4.63 35.44 66.94
C THR A 13 -5.71 34.95 65.98
N ILE A 14 -6.62 35.84 65.59
CA ILE A 14 -7.50 35.62 64.44
C ILE A 14 -7.62 36.97 63.72
N SER A 15 -7.45 36.97 62.39
CA SER A 15 -7.72 38.07 61.44
C SER A 15 -6.52 38.82 60.85
N ALA A 16 -5.54 38.14 60.25
CA ALA A 16 -4.65 38.78 59.26
C ALA A 16 -3.91 37.79 58.34
N THR A 17 -4.62 36.93 57.60
CA THR A 17 -4.05 36.26 56.41
C THR A 17 -5.15 35.98 55.39
N PHE A 18 -5.64 37.03 54.73
CA PHE A 18 -6.41 36.91 53.49
C PHE A 18 -5.75 37.75 52.40
N LEU A 19 -4.49 37.46 52.11
CA LEU A 19 -3.87 37.82 50.84
C LEU A 19 -2.87 36.74 50.46
N THR A 20 -3.23 35.98 49.42
CA THR A 20 -2.41 35.52 48.30
C THR A 20 -2.86 34.14 47.84
N GLY A 21 -3.13 34.03 46.54
CA GLY A 21 -3.25 32.75 45.85
C GLY A 21 -4.62 32.44 45.24
N CYS A 22 -5.12 33.26 44.31
CA CYS A 22 -5.83 32.69 43.16
C CYS A 22 -4.81 31.88 42.36
N ALA A 23 -4.54 30.64 42.79
CA ALA A 23 -3.84 29.68 41.95
C ALA A 23 -4.82 29.28 40.85
N THR A 24 -4.62 29.86 39.68
CA THR A 24 -5.19 29.43 38.41
C THR A 24 -5.06 27.90 38.30
N SER A 25 -6.17 27.18 38.48
CA SER A 25 -6.24 25.74 38.24
C SER A 25 -6.39 25.47 36.73
N THR A 26 -5.48 26.02 35.93
CA THR A 26 -5.24 25.47 34.59
C THR A 26 -4.07 24.50 34.70
N LEU A 27 -4.30 23.30 34.15
CA LEU A 27 -3.27 22.34 33.75
C LEU A 27 -2.70 21.38 34.80
N ILE A 28 -3.52 20.64 35.54
CA ILE A 28 -3.22 19.20 35.78
C ILE A 28 -4.53 18.40 35.87
N LYS A 29 -5.36 18.44 34.83
CA LYS A 29 -5.95 17.17 34.40
C LYS A 29 -4.86 16.55 33.55
N LYS A 30 -4.14 15.56 34.10
CA LYS A 30 -3.41 14.60 33.28
C LYS A 30 -4.49 13.81 32.54
N ASP A 31 -5.09 14.46 31.54
CA ASP A 31 -5.94 13.76 30.60
C ASP A 31 -5.03 12.67 30.05
N ASN A 32 -5.37 11.42 30.34
CA ASN A 32 -4.77 10.29 29.68
C ASN A 32 -5.32 10.31 28.24
N ARG A 33 -4.95 11.34 27.47
CA ARG A 33 -5.28 11.49 26.06
C ARG A 33 -4.54 10.38 25.35
N SER A 34 -5.22 9.26 25.16
CA SER A 34 -4.80 8.25 24.21
C SER A 34 -4.92 8.89 22.83
N TYR A 35 -3.79 9.26 22.25
CA TYR A 35 -3.74 9.63 20.84
C TYR A 35 -3.64 8.34 20.03
N THR A 36 -4.66 8.07 19.23
CA THR A 36 -4.60 7.02 18.20
C THR A 36 -3.92 7.62 16.98
N ARG A 37 -2.79 7.05 16.57
CA ARG A 37 -2.15 7.38 15.29
C ARG A 37 -2.19 6.15 14.39
N THR A 38 -2.76 6.32 13.20
CA THR A 38 -2.68 5.33 12.15
C THR A 38 -1.29 5.41 11.50
N THR A 39 -0.51 4.35 11.63
CA THR A 39 0.83 4.24 11.06
C THR A 39 0.85 3.18 9.95
N LYS A 40 1.51 3.51 8.82
CA LYS A 40 1.74 2.58 7.70
C LYS A 40 2.84 1.60 8.08
N VAL A 41 2.54 0.30 8.04
CA VAL A 41 3.50 -0.78 8.33
C VAL A 41 3.74 -1.58 7.06
N THR A 42 4.98 -1.56 6.56
CA THR A 42 5.38 -2.37 5.41
C THR A 42 5.48 -3.84 5.81
N LEU A 43 4.71 -4.68 5.12
CA LEU A 43 4.67 -6.13 5.27
C LEU A 43 5.64 -6.77 4.28
N VAL A 44 5.49 -6.46 2.99
CA VAL A 44 6.34 -6.98 1.91
C VAL A 44 7.09 -5.84 1.22
N GLU A 45 8.35 -6.10 0.91
CA GLU A 45 9.18 -5.28 0.02
C GLU A 45 9.98 -6.22 -0.89
N ASP A 46 9.70 -6.15 -2.18
CA ASP A 46 10.18 -7.10 -3.17
C ASP A 46 10.40 -6.43 -4.53
N SER A 47 11.20 -7.10 -5.35
CA SER A 47 11.51 -6.69 -6.71
C SER A 47 10.86 -7.68 -7.69
N VAL A 48 9.91 -7.20 -8.47
CA VAL A 48 9.24 -7.97 -9.52
C VAL A 48 10.18 -8.12 -10.71
N VAL A 49 10.38 -9.36 -11.15
CA VAL A 49 11.36 -9.71 -12.19
C VAL A 49 10.77 -10.51 -13.35
N ALA A 50 9.56 -11.04 -13.25
CA ALA A 50 8.90 -11.72 -14.38
C ALA A 50 7.36 -11.75 -14.23
N PHE A 51 6.67 -11.98 -15.35
CA PHE A 51 5.23 -12.32 -15.37
C PHE A 51 5.02 -13.71 -15.96
N GLY A 52 4.01 -14.39 -15.45
CA GLY A 52 3.68 -15.76 -15.84
C GLY A 52 2.24 -16.12 -15.55
N ARG A 53 1.92 -17.39 -15.75
CA ARG A 53 0.71 -18.05 -15.23
C ARG A 53 1.13 -19.26 -14.39
N PRO A 54 0.29 -19.74 -13.47
CA PRO A 54 0.57 -20.99 -12.78
C PRO A 54 0.78 -22.13 -13.78
N ALA A 55 1.81 -22.96 -13.58
CA ALA A 55 2.08 -24.11 -14.44
C ALA A 55 0.98 -25.18 -14.33
N GLN A 56 0.37 -25.27 -13.15
CA GLN A 56 -0.71 -26.21 -12.84
C GLN A 56 -1.97 -25.45 -12.42
N ALA A 57 -3.12 -25.92 -12.91
CA ALA A 57 -4.40 -25.41 -12.45
C ALA A 57 -4.62 -25.83 -10.98
N SER A 58 -4.93 -24.86 -10.12
CA SER A 58 -5.33 -25.11 -8.72
C SER A 58 -6.82 -24.87 -8.59
N ALA A 59 -7.51 -25.72 -7.82
CA ALA A 59 -8.93 -25.55 -7.53
C ALA A 59 -9.23 -24.21 -6.81
N ASN A 60 -8.23 -23.63 -6.15
CA ASN A 60 -8.36 -22.41 -5.36
C ASN A 60 -7.97 -21.13 -6.13
N LEU A 61 -7.63 -21.24 -7.42
CA LEU A 61 -7.18 -20.11 -8.24
C LEU A 61 -8.05 -19.97 -9.49
N PRO A 62 -8.39 -18.74 -9.91
CA PRO A 62 -8.96 -18.48 -11.22
C PRO A 62 -8.13 -19.12 -12.36
N LYS A 63 -8.81 -19.65 -13.38
CA LYS A 63 -8.14 -20.30 -14.53
C LYS A 63 -7.25 -19.34 -15.34
N ASP A 64 -7.59 -18.06 -15.29
CA ASP A 64 -6.89 -16.94 -15.92
C ASP A 64 -5.99 -16.18 -14.94
N SER A 65 -5.65 -16.79 -13.79
CA SER A 65 -4.72 -16.21 -12.83
C SER A 65 -3.37 -15.92 -13.47
N ILE A 66 -2.85 -14.74 -13.14
CA ILE A 66 -1.53 -14.28 -13.52
C ILE A 66 -0.65 -14.34 -12.30
N VAL A 67 0.57 -14.81 -12.51
CA VAL A 67 1.63 -14.74 -11.51
C VAL A 67 2.55 -13.60 -11.84
N ILE A 68 2.74 -12.72 -10.87
CA ILE A 68 3.84 -11.77 -10.84
C ILE A 68 4.95 -12.43 -10.01
N ALA A 69 6.09 -12.70 -10.63
CA ALA A 69 7.20 -13.34 -9.96
C ALA A 69 8.19 -12.29 -9.45
N GLY A 70 8.32 -12.20 -8.13
CA GLY A 70 9.34 -11.40 -7.45
C GLY A 70 10.56 -12.23 -7.07
N GLN A 71 11.60 -11.55 -6.60
CA GLN A 71 12.81 -12.20 -6.10
C GLN A 71 12.55 -12.95 -4.78
N LYS A 72 11.66 -12.42 -3.93
CA LYS A 72 11.38 -13.00 -2.61
C LYS A 72 10.05 -13.76 -2.57
N ASN A 73 9.04 -13.29 -3.29
CA ASN A 73 7.71 -13.88 -3.28
C ASN A 73 7.12 -13.99 -4.70
N SER A 74 6.08 -14.80 -4.82
CA SER A 74 5.20 -14.82 -5.98
C SER A 74 3.86 -14.18 -5.62
N TYR A 75 3.26 -13.45 -6.55
CA TYR A 75 1.97 -12.79 -6.33
C TYR A 75 0.99 -13.31 -7.37
N ILE A 76 -0.03 -14.04 -6.91
CA ILE A 76 -1.06 -14.56 -7.80
C ILE A 76 -2.22 -13.58 -7.80
N LEU A 77 -2.52 -13.01 -8.97
CA LEU A 77 -3.67 -12.14 -9.16
C LEU A 77 -4.95 -12.97 -9.18
N THR A 78 -5.88 -12.59 -8.29
CA THR A 78 -7.24 -13.13 -8.20
C THR A 78 -8.27 -12.16 -8.79
N GLN A 79 -7.90 -10.89 -8.98
CA GLN A 79 -8.70 -9.87 -9.65
C GLN A 79 -7.82 -8.99 -10.55
N GLY A 80 -8.38 -8.57 -11.69
CA GLY A 80 -7.76 -7.60 -12.60
C GLY A 80 -6.70 -8.17 -13.55
N GLY A 81 -6.37 -9.46 -13.42
CA GLY A 81 -5.41 -10.13 -14.31
C GLY A 81 -5.83 -10.11 -15.78
N SER A 82 -7.09 -10.45 -16.08
CA SER A 82 -7.62 -10.43 -17.45
C SER A 82 -7.63 -9.03 -18.08
N GLN A 83 -7.96 -8.00 -17.31
CA GLN A 83 -7.87 -6.60 -17.76
C GLN A 83 -6.42 -6.21 -18.06
N PHE A 84 -5.49 -6.57 -17.16
CA PHE A 84 -4.07 -6.34 -17.35
C PHE A 84 -3.58 -7.00 -18.65
N VAL A 85 -3.88 -8.28 -18.87
CA VAL A 85 -3.48 -9.02 -20.09
C VAL A 85 -4.11 -8.45 -21.35
N THR A 86 -5.38 -8.05 -21.30
CA THR A 86 -6.07 -7.42 -22.42
C THR A 86 -5.37 -6.12 -22.83
N LEU A 87 -5.08 -5.25 -21.85
CA LEU A 87 -4.43 -3.97 -22.09
C LEU A 87 -3.02 -4.17 -22.66
N ILE A 88 -2.17 -4.91 -21.95
CA ILE A 88 -0.78 -5.08 -22.38
C ILE A 88 -0.70 -5.89 -23.68
N GLY A 89 -1.61 -6.82 -23.95
CA GLY A 89 -1.61 -7.60 -25.18
C GLY A 89 -2.01 -6.82 -26.45
N ARG A 90 -2.75 -5.72 -26.31
CA ARG A 90 -3.25 -4.89 -27.44
C ARG A 90 -2.47 -3.61 -27.65
N LEU A 91 -2.00 -2.99 -26.58
CA LEU A 91 -1.30 -1.70 -26.62
C LEU A 91 0.14 -1.87 -27.13
N ASP A 92 0.65 -0.86 -27.84
CA ASP A 92 2.07 -0.81 -28.22
C ASP A 92 2.92 -0.57 -26.96
N PRO A 93 3.79 -1.51 -26.57
CA PRO A 93 4.60 -1.40 -25.36
C PRO A 93 5.45 -0.13 -25.27
N LYS A 94 5.93 0.39 -26.40
CA LYS A 94 6.83 1.57 -26.41
C LYS A 94 6.13 2.85 -25.93
N ASN A 95 4.80 2.83 -25.97
CA ASN A 95 3.93 3.95 -25.62
C ASN A 95 3.37 3.80 -24.20
N ILE A 96 3.62 2.66 -23.53
CA ILE A 96 3.18 2.40 -22.17
C ILE A 96 4.18 2.97 -21.17
N GLN A 97 3.67 3.62 -20.13
CA GLN A 97 4.45 4.12 -19.00
C GLN A 97 3.78 3.71 -17.69
N ILE A 98 4.57 3.14 -16.79
CA ILE A 98 4.20 2.85 -15.40
C ILE A 98 5.02 3.82 -14.54
N THR A 99 4.34 4.84 -14.00
CA THR A 99 5.00 6.02 -13.44
C THR A 99 5.22 5.96 -11.93
N ARG A 100 4.88 4.84 -11.27
CA ARG A 100 4.89 4.74 -9.80
C ARG A 100 5.28 3.36 -9.28
N ASP A 101 5.85 3.36 -8.08
CA ASP A 101 6.07 2.16 -7.28
C ASP A 101 4.74 1.45 -7.00
N LEU A 102 4.76 0.12 -7.11
CA LEU A 102 3.60 -0.71 -6.95
C LEU A 102 3.28 -0.89 -5.47
N ASN A 103 2.35 -0.09 -4.96
CA ASN A 103 1.94 -0.06 -3.56
C ASN A 103 0.58 -0.73 -3.39
N PHE A 104 0.55 -1.83 -2.65
CA PHE A 104 -0.67 -2.58 -2.35
C PHE A 104 -0.98 -2.58 -0.86
N TYR A 105 -2.26 -2.69 -0.54
CA TYR A 105 -2.78 -2.71 0.81
C TYR A 105 -3.21 -4.14 1.20
N SER A 106 -2.83 -4.56 2.39
CA SER A 106 -3.30 -5.78 3.05
C SER A 106 -3.94 -5.38 4.38
N GLU A 107 -5.26 -5.49 4.45
CA GLU A 107 -6.02 -5.08 5.63
C GLU A 107 -5.70 -5.98 6.84
N LYS A 108 -5.62 -7.29 6.62
CA LYS A 108 -5.54 -8.30 7.70
C LYS A 108 -4.15 -8.88 7.91
N ASN A 109 -3.16 -8.52 7.09
CA ASN A 109 -1.85 -9.19 7.06
C ASN A 109 -1.98 -10.72 6.95
N ASP A 110 -2.92 -11.20 6.14
CA ASP A 110 -3.21 -12.62 5.85
C ASP A 110 -2.68 -13.03 4.46
N GLY A 111 -1.77 -12.21 3.92
CA GLY A 111 -1.18 -12.32 2.59
C GLY A 111 -2.15 -12.13 1.42
N HIS A 112 -3.40 -11.74 1.68
CA HIS A 112 -4.22 -11.10 0.66
C HIS A 112 -3.82 -9.63 0.51
N PHE A 113 -3.80 -9.15 -0.71
CA PHE A 113 -3.53 -7.75 -1.01
C PHE A 113 -4.47 -7.22 -2.09
N SER A 114 -4.65 -5.91 -2.10
CA SER A 114 -5.39 -5.20 -3.14
C SER A 114 -4.80 -3.82 -3.39
N GLY A 115 -5.09 -3.26 -4.56
CA GLY A 115 -4.67 -1.91 -4.91
C GLY A 115 -4.98 -1.58 -6.35
N THR A 116 -4.30 -0.57 -6.86
CA THR A 116 -4.49 -0.09 -8.24
C THR A 116 -3.15 0.00 -8.92
N LEU A 117 -3.05 -0.59 -10.11
CA LEU A 117 -1.91 -0.45 -11.00
C LEU A 117 -2.22 0.69 -11.98
N PRO A 118 -1.60 1.88 -11.82
CA PRO A 118 -1.73 2.96 -12.78
C PRO A 118 -0.88 2.66 -14.02
N LEU A 119 -1.54 2.56 -15.17
CA LEU A 119 -0.90 2.43 -16.47
C LEU A 119 -1.25 3.65 -17.30
N SER A 120 -0.26 4.26 -17.95
CA SER A 120 -0.50 5.35 -18.90
C SER A 120 -0.01 4.97 -20.29
N TYR A 121 -0.70 5.46 -21.31
CA TYR A 121 -0.41 5.23 -22.72
C TYR A 121 -0.34 6.57 -23.44
N VAL A 122 0.79 6.89 -24.06
CA VAL A 122 1.03 8.17 -24.75
C VAL A 122 1.28 7.92 -26.23
N LYS A 123 0.58 8.64 -27.10
CA LYS A 123 0.75 8.53 -28.55
C LYS A 123 0.52 9.89 -29.22
N LEU A 124 1.14 10.13 -30.38
CA LEU A 124 0.85 11.33 -31.16
C LEU A 124 -0.61 11.34 -31.60
N LYS A 125 -1.23 12.52 -31.63
CA LYS A 125 -2.64 12.70 -32.01
C LYS A 125 -2.91 12.21 -33.42
N GLU A 126 -1.97 12.42 -34.33
CA GLU A 126 -2.06 11.96 -35.73
C GLU A 126 -2.01 10.43 -35.87
N ASP A 127 -1.35 9.74 -34.95
CA ASP A 127 -1.25 8.28 -34.99
C ASP A 127 -2.44 7.58 -34.29
N LEU A 128 -3.29 8.33 -33.58
CA LEU A 128 -4.45 7.77 -32.87
C LEU A 128 -5.56 7.42 -33.85
N SER A 129 -5.93 6.14 -33.88
CA SER A 129 -7.04 5.66 -34.71
C SER A 129 -8.36 5.63 -33.94
N LYS A 130 -9.49 5.63 -34.66
CA LYS A 130 -10.82 5.42 -34.03
C LYS A 130 -10.89 4.10 -33.25
N LYS A 131 -10.25 3.04 -33.77
CA LYS A 131 -10.18 1.74 -33.10
C LYS A 131 -9.40 1.80 -31.79
N ASP A 132 -8.36 2.64 -31.72
CA ASP A 132 -7.62 2.87 -30.48
C ASP A 132 -8.54 3.52 -29.44
N LEU A 133 -9.29 4.55 -29.84
CA LEU A 133 -10.22 5.26 -28.95
C LEU A 133 -11.36 4.37 -28.45
N GLU A 134 -11.96 3.56 -29.33
CA GLU A 134 -12.98 2.56 -28.97
C GLU A 134 -12.42 1.58 -27.93
N PHE A 135 -11.23 1.03 -28.18
CA PHE A 135 -10.56 0.13 -27.24
C PHE A 135 -10.29 0.81 -25.89
N PHE A 136 -9.89 2.09 -25.88
CA PHE A 136 -9.65 2.86 -24.66
C PHE A 136 -10.93 3.04 -23.85
N ILE A 137 -12.04 3.42 -24.50
CA ILE A 137 -13.33 3.60 -23.85
C ILE A 137 -13.83 2.27 -23.26
N GLU A 138 -13.77 1.18 -24.04
CA GLU A 138 -14.20 -0.16 -23.61
C GLU A 138 -13.41 -0.66 -22.40
N ASN A 139 -12.15 -0.26 -22.27
CA ASN A 139 -11.26 -0.68 -21.18
C ASN A 139 -11.12 0.36 -20.05
N GLY A 140 -12.02 1.36 -20.01
CA GLY A 140 -12.13 2.31 -18.91
C GLY A 140 -10.99 3.33 -18.85
N ALA A 141 -10.40 3.67 -19.99
CA ALA A 141 -9.41 4.72 -20.06
C ALA A 141 -10.01 6.09 -19.76
N ARG A 142 -9.22 6.94 -19.09
CA ARG A 142 -9.49 8.37 -18.98
C ARG A 142 -8.41 9.15 -19.71
N GLU A 143 -8.81 10.23 -20.39
CA GLU A 143 -7.87 11.21 -20.90
C GLU A 143 -7.12 11.84 -19.70
N CYS A 144 -5.81 11.94 -19.83
CA CYS A 144 -4.95 12.46 -18.77
C CYS A 144 -3.70 13.16 -19.34
N SER A 145 -3.85 13.86 -20.47
CA SER A 145 -2.72 14.58 -21.08
C SER A 145 -2.22 15.69 -20.16
N SER A 146 -0.90 15.87 -20.18
CA SER A 146 -0.24 17.00 -19.55
C SER A 146 -0.06 18.15 -20.55
N SER A 147 0.26 19.35 -20.04
CA SER A 147 0.65 20.48 -20.89
C SER A 147 1.87 20.18 -21.77
N SER A 148 2.74 19.27 -21.35
CA SER A 148 3.86 18.80 -22.18
C SER A 148 3.39 17.92 -23.34
N ASP A 149 2.41 17.05 -23.11
CA ASP A 149 1.87 16.19 -24.15
C ASP A 149 1.19 17.04 -25.24
N GLU A 150 0.41 18.06 -24.84
CA GLU A 150 -0.24 18.98 -25.77
C GLU A 150 0.75 19.74 -26.66
N ARG A 151 1.84 20.24 -26.07
CA ARG A 151 2.92 20.93 -26.81
C ARG A 151 3.60 20.02 -27.83
N MET A 152 3.66 18.72 -27.55
CA MET A 152 4.23 17.70 -28.42
C MET A 152 3.21 17.12 -29.42
N GLN A 153 1.99 17.66 -29.48
CA GLN A 153 0.87 17.09 -30.24
C GLN A 153 0.61 15.60 -29.91
N ALA A 154 0.84 15.24 -28.65
CA ALA A 154 0.55 13.93 -28.11
C ALA A 154 -0.75 13.96 -27.28
N GLN A 155 -1.29 12.78 -27.05
CA GLN A 155 -2.42 12.57 -26.16
C GLN A 155 -2.15 11.34 -25.28
N ARG A 156 -2.48 11.48 -24.00
CA ARG A 156 -2.24 10.47 -22.97
C ARG A 156 -3.56 9.93 -22.43
N PHE A 157 -3.61 8.61 -22.31
CA PHE A 157 -4.72 7.88 -21.71
C PHE A 157 -4.23 7.10 -20.49
N CYS A 158 -4.96 7.19 -19.38
CA CYS A 158 -4.66 6.54 -18.13
C CYS A 158 -5.66 5.42 -17.87
N PHE A 159 -5.15 4.27 -17.43
CA PHE A 159 -5.90 3.10 -17.02
C PHE A 159 -5.58 2.82 -15.56
N ASP A 160 -6.62 2.79 -14.73
CA ASP A 160 -6.51 2.51 -13.30
C ASP A 160 -6.99 1.07 -13.05
N ILE A 161 -6.07 0.10 -13.17
CA ILE A 161 -6.40 -1.32 -13.13
C ILE A 161 -6.49 -1.76 -11.67
N LYS A 162 -7.69 -2.17 -11.22
CA LYS A 162 -7.88 -2.70 -9.87
C LYS A 162 -7.32 -4.11 -9.79
N LEU A 163 -6.32 -4.31 -8.93
CA LEU A 163 -5.68 -5.59 -8.71
C LEU A 163 -6.00 -6.08 -7.30
N ALA A 164 -6.26 -7.38 -7.20
CA ALA A 164 -6.24 -8.09 -5.93
C ALA A 164 -5.55 -9.43 -6.13
N GLY A 165 -4.94 -9.94 -5.09
CA GLY A 165 -4.17 -11.16 -5.18
C GLY A 165 -3.74 -11.71 -3.83
N VAL A 166 -2.92 -12.74 -3.93
CA VAL A 166 -2.41 -13.50 -2.80
C VAL A 166 -0.89 -13.65 -2.92
N VAL A 167 -0.19 -13.45 -1.82
CA VAL A 167 1.26 -13.66 -1.71
C VAL A 167 1.56 -15.14 -1.48
N TYR A 168 2.48 -15.67 -2.25
CA TYR A 168 3.02 -17.02 -2.18
C TYR A 168 4.55 -16.95 -2.03
N PRO A 169 5.20 -18.03 -1.56
CA PRO A 169 6.65 -18.17 -1.65
C PRO A 169 7.19 -17.92 -3.07
N ALA A 170 8.48 -17.58 -3.19
CA ALA A 170 9.15 -17.43 -4.48
C ALA A 170 8.92 -18.66 -5.38
N ALA A 171 8.74 -18.42 -6.68
CA ALA A 171 8.54 -19.48 -7.65
C ALA A 171 9.80 -20.36 -7.73
N ASN A 172 9.62 -21.69 -7.71
CA ASN A 172 10.76 -22.62 -7.70
C ASN A 172 11.64 -22.49 -8.95
N ASN A 173 11.02 -22.10 -10.07
CA ASN A 173 11.63 -22.04 -11.38
C ASN A 173 11.86 -20.61 -11.87
N LEU A 174 12.06 -19.64 -10.96
CA LEU A 174 12.28 -18.23 -11.28
C LEU A 174 13.37 -18.01 -12.36
N THR A 175 14.45 -18.77 -12.30
CA THR A 175 15.57 -18.70 -13.26
C THR A 175 15.22 -19.18 -14.67
N SER A 176 14.14 -19.96 -14.81
CA SER A 176 13.61 -20.42 -16.10
C SER A 176 12.60 -19.45 -16.69
N LEU A 177 12.15 -18.46 -15.92
CA LEU A 177 11.21 -17.45 -16.39
C LEU A 177 11.93 -16.42 -17.24
N LYS A 178 11.19 -15.88 -18.23
CA LYS A 178 11.66 -14.75 -19.00
C LYS A 178 11.64 -13.49 -18.12
N ALA A 179 12.83 -12.95 -17.84
CA ALA A 179 12.98 -11.77 -17.03
C ALA A 179 12.42 -10.51 -17.72
N LEU A 180 11.93 -9.58 -16.90
CA LEU A 180 11.74 -8.18 -17.30
C LEU A 180 13.10 -7.52 -17.49
N SER A 181 13.20 -6.52 -18.34
CA SER A 181 14.48 -5.79 -18.44
C SER A 181 14.77 -4.98 -17.19
N LYS A 182 13.71 -4.49 -16.55
CA LYS A 182 13.78 -3.61 -15.39
C LYS A 182 13.02 -4.26 -14.25
N PRO A 183 13.64 -4.39 -13.07
CA PRO A 183 12.93 -4.77 -11.88
C PRO A 183 11.98 -3.66 -11.44
N TYR A 184 10.77 -4.02 -10.99
CA TYR A 184 9.81 -3.07 -10.41
C TYR A 184 9.67 -3.30 -8.92
N GLN A 185 9.76 -2.23 -8.13
CA GLN A 185 9.59 -2.33 -6.68
C GLN A 185 8.12 -2.48 -6.33
N VAL A 186 7.82 -3.53 -5.56
CA VAL A 186 6.52 -3.83 -4.97
C VAL A 186 6.62 -3.66 -3.46
N THR A 187 5.66 -2.92 -2.91
CA THR A 187 5.47 -2.81 -1.47
C THR A 187 4.04 -3.19 -1.11
N ILE A 188 3.88 -4.11 -0.16
CA ILE A 188 2.58 -4.42 0.46
C ILE A 188 2.60 -3.88 1.88
N TYR A 189 1.60 -3.09 2.25
CA TYR A 189 1.52 -2.47 3.57
C TYR A 189 0.16 -2.71 4.22
N THR A 190 0.15 -2.61 5.54
CA THR A 190 -1.07 -2.51 6.35
C THR A 190 -1.06 -1.20 7.14
N GLN A 191 -2.18 -0.87 7.76
CA GLN A 191 -2.31 0.26 8.66
C GLN A 191 -2.58 -0.27 10.08
N LYS A 192 -1.81 0.20 11.05
CA LYS A 192 -2.03 -0.14 12.47
C LYS A 192 -2.34 1.12 13.25
N GLU A 193 -3.33 1.03 14.14
CA GLU A 193 -3.59 2.07 15.12
C GLU A 193 -2.68 1.85 16.32
N GLU A 194 -1.77 2.80 16.55
CA GLU A 194 -0.96 2.83 17.76
C GLU A 194 -1.57 3.83 18.74
N SER A 195 -1.97 3.34 19.91
CA SER A 195 -2.35 4.19 21.03
C SER A 195 -1.13 4.46 21.90
N TYR A 196 -0.65 5.70 21.88
CA TYR A 196 0.47 6.10 22.71
C TYR A 196 -0.05 6.40 24.12
N THR A 197 0.20 5.50 25.07
CA THR A 197 0.23 5.87 26.49
C THR A 197 1.68 6.18 26.87
N SER A 198 1.89 7.14 27.76
CA SER A 198 3.22 7.65 28.15
C SER A 198 4.03 6.63 28.96
N LYS A 199 4.35 5.47 28.38
CA LYS A 199 5.39 4.55 28.84
C LYS A 199 6.09 3.98 27.62
N SER A 200 7.34 4.42 27.47
CA SER A 200 8.32 3.88 26.54
C SER A 200 8.48 2.38 26.79
N GLY A 201 7.93 1.58 25.89
CA GLY A 201 8.13 0.14 25.83
C GLY A 201 8.16 -0.24 24.36
N MET A 202 9.35 -0.52 23.83
CA MET A 202 9.52 -1.10 22.49
C MET A 202 8.66 -2.37 22.42
N ASN A 203 7.66 -2.41 21.54
CA ASN A 203 6.96 -3.64 21.18
C ASN A 203 7.71 -4.31 20.03
N PRO A 204 8.43 -5.43 20.26
CA PRO A 204 9.24 -6.12 19.26
C PRO A 204 8.42 -7.25 18.61
N LEU A 205 7.16 -6.99 18.26
CA LEU A 205 6.36 -7.96 17.50
C LEU A 205 6.66 -7.80 16.01
N GLU A 206 7.52 -8.72 15.60
CA GLU A 206 8.12 -8.95 14.30
C GLU A 206 7.22 -8.69 13.10
N LYS A 207 7.88 -8.10 12.11
CA LYS A 207 7.48 -7.77 10.76
C LYS A 207 7.27 -9.04 9.91
N LEU A 208 6.32 -9.89 10.31
CA LEU A 208 6.02 -11.13 9.60
C LEU A 208 4.77 -10.98 8.74
N VAL A 209 4.93 -11.18 7.43
CA VAL A 209 3.80 -11.38 6.52
C VAL A 209 3.30 -12.79 6.76
N LEU A 210 2.04 -12.94 7.17
CA LEU A 210 1.45 -14.27 7.23
C LEU A 210 1.08 -14.65 5.80
N LEU A 211 1.83 -15.57 5.21
CA LEU A 211 1.46 -16.16 3.93
C LEU A 211 0.26 -17.10 4.17
N PRO A 212 -0.83 -17.00 3.41
CA PRO A 212 -2.00 -17.85 3.61
C PRO A 212 -1.70 -19.31 3.25
N PHE A 213 -0.66 -19.55 2.45
CA PHE A 213 -0.22 -20.88 2.06
C PHE A 213 1.31 -20.98 2.04
N ALA A 214 1.85 -22.07 2.59
CA ALA A 214 3.29 -22.37 2.59
C ALA A 214 3.76 -23.14 1.33
N VAL A 215 2.92 -23.20 0.30
CA VAL A 215 3.17 -24.01 -0.91
C VAL A 215 3.84 -23.16 -1.97
N ALA A 216 5.00 -23.57 -2.47
CA ALA A 216 5.63 -22.93 -3.62
C ALA A 216 4.94 -23.34 -4.93
N ILE A 217 4.92 -22.45 -5.91
CA ILE A 217 4.28 -22.67 -7.21
C ILE A 217 5.31 -22.67 -8.33
N ASP A 218 5.04 -23.47 -9.36
CA ASP A 218 5.74 -23.39 -10.63
C ASP A 218 5.00 -22.41 -11.54
N VAL A 219 5.78 -21.61 -12.27
CA VAL A 219 5.27 -20.53 -13.12
C VAL A 219 5.70 -20.79 -14.55
N VAL A 220 4.84 -20.52 -15.53
CA VAL A 220 5.21 -20.56 -16.96
C VAL A 220 5.05 -19.18 -17.57
N SER A 221 5.96 -18.82 -18.48
CA SER A 221 5.96 -17.51 -19.16
C SER A 221 4.67 -17.31 -19.96
N LEU A 222 4.18 -16.07 -19.95
CA LEU A 222 3.03 -15.71 -20.77
C LEU A 222 3.45 -15.50 -22.23
N PRO A 223 2.59 -15.82 -23.22
CA PRO A 223 2.94 -15.76 -24.63
C PRO A 223 2.92 -14.33 -25.22
N PHE A 224 2.61 -13.29 -24.44
CA PHE A 224 2.55 -11.93 -24.97
C PHE A 224 3.89 -11.21 -24.85
N GLN A 225 4.49 -10.91 -26.01
CA GLN A 225 5.74 -10.15 -26.17
C GLN A 225 5.66 -8.71 -25.61
N ALA A 226 4.46 -8.26 -25.27
CA ALA A 226 4.22 -6.90 -24.86
C ALA A 226 4.61 -6.59 -23.42
N ALA A 227 4.44 -7.51 -22.46
CA ALA A 227 4.95 -7.29 -21.09
C ALA A 227 6.46 -7.05 -21.12
N GLU A 228 7.18 -7.89 -21.85
CA GLU A 228 8.63 -7.77 -22.01
C GLU A 228 9.04 -6.35 -22.41
N LYS A 229 8.34 -5.77 -23.39
CA LYS A 229 8.67 -4.44 -23.91
C LYS A 229 8.23 -3.28 -22.99
N ILE A 230 7.12 -3.43 -22.25
CA ILE A 230 6.64 -2.42 -21.28
C ILE A 230 7.65 -2.28 -20.15
N PHE A 231 8.19 -3.42 -19.74
CA PHE A 231 9.17 -3.54 -18.70
C PHE A 231 10.59 -3.59 -19.29
N ASN A 232 10.78 -3.10 -20.54
CA ASN A 232 12.08 -2.94 -21.24
C ASN A 232 12.77 -1.59 -20.93
#